data_AF-A0A2V9VQ20-F1
#
_entry.id   AF-A0A2V9VQ20-F1
#
_cell.length_a   1.000
_cell.length_b   1.000
_cell.length_c   1.000
_cell.angle_alpha   90.00
_cell.angle_beta   90.00
_cell.angle_gamma   90.00
#
_symmetry.space_group_name_H-M   'P 1'
#
loop_
_entity.id
_entity.type
_entity.pdbx_description
1 polymer ?
#
loop_
_entity_poly.entity_id
_entity_poly.type
_entity_poly.pdbx_seq_one_letter_code
_entity_poly.pdbx_strand_id
1 'polypeptide(L)'
;MAAVLKLGSASLDRTLSARPLAIELASVETHALPVAVYGVRRELEYGLAFYRNQVIARYESGNIPAEEHLLVVPATWKENVATKTAGRRVLALGHNGPQDVDYYWVSAVSAAR
;
A
#
# COMPACT_ATOMS: atom_id res chain seq x y z
N MET A 1 30.37 25.00 17.13
CA MET A 1 29.80 23.77 17.72
C MET A 1 28.34 23.70 17.32
N ALA A 2 28.00 23.00 16.24
CA ALA A 2 26.62 22.83 15.80
C ALA A 2 26.09 21.51 16.35
N ALA A 3 25.09 21.56 17.24
CA ALA A 3 24.41 20.38 17.74
C ALA A 3 23.26 20.04 16.80
N VAL A 4 23.33 18.88 16.15
CA VAL A 4 22.22 18.33 15.35
C VAL A 4 21.32 17.53 16.28
N LEU A 5 20.10 18.02 16.50
CA LEU A 5 19.06 17.31 17.25
C LEU A 5 18.61 16.07 16.45
N LYS A 6 19.01 14.88 16.91
CA LYS A 6 18.76 13.58 16.25
C LYS A 6 17.85 12.64 17.05
N LEU A 7 16.99 13.17 17.93
CA LEU A 7 16.25 12.36 18.91
C LEU A 7 14.72 12.32 18.72
N GLY A 8 14.19 12.89 17.63
CA GLY A 8 12.74 12.81 17.33
C GLY A 8 12.36 12.60 15.86
N SER A 9 13.31 12.70 14.93
CA SER A 9 13.02 12.67 13.49
C SER A 9 12.74 11.26 12.94
N ALA A 10 13.33 10.21 13.50
CA ALA A 10 13.17 8.84 12.97
C ALA A 10 11.82 8.18 13.33
N SER A 11 11.15 8.64 14.40
CA SER A 11 9.77 8.23 14.73
C SER A 11 8.76 9.05 13.92
N LEU A 12 8.98 10.36 13.80
CA LEU A 12 8.17 11.24 12.96
C LEU A 12 8.23 10.87 11.47
N ASP A 13 9.41 10.55 10.92
CA ASP A 13 9.56 10.09 9.54
C ASP A 13 8.80 8.78 9.29
N ARG A 14 8.77 7.86 10.26
CA ARG A 14 8.03 6.61 10.11
C ARG A 14 6.52 6.78 10.09
N THR A 15 5.99 7.74 10.87
CA THR A 15 4.55 8.01 10.93
C THR A 15 4.07 8.99 9.87
N LEU A 16 4.93 9.86 9.34
CA LEU A 16 4.55 10.90 8.37
C LEU A 16 5.05 10.63 6.94
N SER A 17 5.98 9.69 6.74
CA SER A 17 6.47 9.31 5.42
C SER A 17 5.88 7.99 4.97
N ALA A 18 5.48 7.92 3.69
CA ALA A 18 5.15 6.68 3.01
C ALA A 18 6.39 5.83 2.68
N ARG A 19 7.61 6.36 2.89
CA ARG A 19 8.87 5.71 2.53
C ARG A 19 9.07 4.32 3.14
N PRO A 20 8.82 4.09 4.46
CA PRO A 20 9.00 2.77 5.05
C PRO A 20 8.07 1.74 4.39
N LEU A 21 6.82 2.12 4.14
CA LEU A 21 5.86 1.27 3.45
C LEU A 21 6.27 0.99 2.00
N ALA A 22 6.77 1.99 1.28
CA ALA A 22 7.26 1.80 -0.09
C ALA A 22 8.46 0.82 -0.16
N ILE A 23 9.34 0.85 0.85
CA ILE A 23 10.47 -0.10 0.97
C ILE A 23 9.94 -1.50 1.29
N GLU A 24 8.99 -1.64 2.22
CA GLU A 24 8.39 -2.93 2.55
C GLU A 24 7.68 -3.56 1.33
N LEU A 25 6.87 -2.78 0.61
CA LEU A 25 6.22 -3.23 -0.63
C LEU A 25 7.24 -3.66 -1.68
N ALA A 26 8.35 -2.93 -1.83
CA ALA A 26 9.42 -3.31 -2.75
C ALA A 26 10.17 -4.58 -2.32
N SER A 27 10.19 -4.90 -1.02
CA SER A 27 10.87 -6.09 -0.50
C SER A 27 10.06 -7.39 -0.68
N VAL A 28 8.73 -7.27 -0.76
CA VAL A 28 7.81 -8.40 -0.95
C VAL A 28 7.43 -8.63 -2.42
N GLU A 29 7.76 -7.69 -3.31
CA GLU A 29 7.53 -7.84 -4.75
C GLU A 29 8.69 -8.58 -5.42
N THR A 30 8.38 -9.61 -6.22
CA THR A 30 9.38 -10.32 -7.04
C THR A 30 9.68 -9.57 -8.34
N HIS A 31 8.74 -8.76 -8.81
CA HIS A 31 8.86 -7.85 -9.94
C HIS A 31 8.02 -6.59 -9.66
N ALA A 32 8.23 -5.53 -10.45
CA ALA A 32 7.44 -4.31 -10.30
C ALA A 32 5.95 -4.61 -10.53
N LEU A 33 5.16 -4.47 -9.47
CA LEU A 33 3.71 -4.63 -9.50
C LEU A 33 3.02 -3.26 -9.45
N PRO A 34 1.84 -3.12 -10.10
CA PRO A 34 0.95 -2.00 -9.85
C PRO A 34 0.58 -1.95 -8.37
N VAL A 35 0.42 -0.74 -7.84
CA VAL A 35 -0.04 -0.51 -6.48
C VAL A 35 -1.41 0.14 -6.50
N ALA A 36 -2.34 -0.43 -5.75
CA ALA A 36 -3.66 0.09 -5.52
C ALA A 36 -3.87 0.43 -4.04
N VAL A 37 -4.72 1.42 -3.78
CA VAL A 37 -5.12 1.80 -2.43
C VAL A 37 -6.63 1.75 -2.29
N TYR A 38 -7.08 1.52 -1.06
CA TYR A 38 -8.49 1.58 -0.70
C TYR A 38 -8.70 2.12 0.71
N GLY A 39 -9.37 3.27 0.85
CA GLY A 39 -9.70 3.86 2.14
C GLY A 39 -8.53 4.51 2.87
N VAL A 40 -7.36 4.62 2.24
CA VAL A 40 -6.18 5.25 2.85
C VAL A 40 -6.26 6.78 2.75
N ARG A 41 -5.51 7.46 3.61
CA ARG A 41 -5.38 8.92 3.57
C ARG A 41 -4.67 9.37 2.29
N ARG A 42 -5.05 10.53 1.74
CA ARG A 42 -4.47 11.08 0.50
C ARG A 42 -2.96 11.29 0.60
N GLU A 43 -2.46 11.65 1.76
CA GLU A 43 -1.02 11.85 1.99
C GLU A 43 -0.24 10.55 1.79
N LEU A 44 -0.80 9.40 2.22
CA LEU A 44 -0.18 8.09 2.02
C LEU A 44 -0.19 7.69 0.55
N GLU A 45 -1.31 7.90 -0.15
CA GLU A 45 -1.42 7.64 -1.59
C GLU A 45 -0.40 8.45 -2.40
N TYR A 46 -0.32 9.76 -2.17
CA TYR A 46 0.64 10.62 -2.87
C TYR A 46 2.08 10.27 -2.52
N GLY A 47 2.36 9.95 -1.25
CA GLY A 47 3.66 9.47 -0.83
C GLY A 47 4.05 8.17 -1.51
N LEU A 48 3.14 7.20 -1.60
CA LEU A 48 3.36 5.96 -2.33
C LEU A 48 3.62 6.20 -3.81
N ALA A 49 2.83 7.05 -4.46
CA ALA A 49 3.02 7.41 -5.87
C ALA A 49 4.43 7.96 -6.12
N PHE A 50 4.88 8.85 -5.24
CA PHE A 50 6.20 9.47 -5.30
C PHE A 50 7.33 8.45 -5.11
N TYR A 51 7.30 7.67 -4.02
CA TYR A 51 8.40 6.74 -3.71
C TYR A 51 8.44 5.50 -4.60
N ARG A 52 7.30 5.07 -5.12
CA ARG A 52 7.21 3.94 -6.06
C ARG A 52 7.38 4.37 -7.51
N ASN A 53 7.43 5.68 -7.78
CA ASN A 53 7.53 6.26 -9.11
C ASN A 53 6.49 5.68 -10.09
N GLN A 54 5.25 5.53 -9.63
CA GLN A 54 4.14 4.98 -10.41
C GLN A 54 2.81 5.63 -10.00
N VAL A 55 1.83 5.58 -10.90
CA VAL A 55 0.47 6.01 -10.59
C VAL A 55 -0.18 4.98 -9.67
N ILE A 56 -0.80 5.46 -8.59
CA ILE A 56 -1.50 4.60 -7.63
C ILE A 56 -2.97 4.48 -8.05
N ALA A 57 -3.44 3.25 -8.25
CA ALA A 57 -4.83 2.98 -8.56
C ALA A 57 -5.71 3.14 -7.30
N ARG A 58 -6.91 3.73 -7.44
CA ARG A 58 -7.81 3.97 -6.30
C ARG A 58 -9.08 3.15 -6.44
N TYR A 59 -9.28 2.22 -5.51
CA TYR A 59 -10.45 1.35 -5.48
C TYR A 59 -11.75 2.12 -5.27
N GLU A 60 -11.75 3.21 -4.47
CA GLU A 60 -12.94 4.04 -4.29
C GLU A 60 -13.44 4.67 -5.60
N SER A 61 -12.54 4.90 -6.56
CA SER A 61 -12.86 5.46 -7.87
C SER A 61 -13.21 4.38 -8.92
N GLY A 62 -13.23 3.11 -8.55
CA GLY A 62 -13.43 1.99 -9.47
C GLY A 62 -12.19 1.66 -10.32
N ASN A 63 -11.07 2.35 -10.09
CA ASN A 63 -9.80 2.07 -10.77
C ASN A 63 -9.13 0.89 -10.09
N ILE A 64 -9.53 -0.32 -10.50
CA ILE A 64 -9.00 -1.58 -9.98
C ILE A 64 -8.13 -2.22 -11.07
N PRO A 65 -6.82 -2.44 -10.84
CA PRO A 65 -5.95 -3.08 -11.83
C PRO A 65 -6.46 -4.47 -12.21
N ALA A 66 -6.55 -4.77 -13.50
CA ALA A 66 -7.02 -6.08 -13.99
C ALA A 66 -5.99 -7.20 -13.77
N GLU A 67 -4.70 -6.83 -13.79
CA GLU A 67 -3.56 -7.70 -13.52
C GLU A 67 -3.34 -7.92 -12.01
N GLU A 68 -2.37 -8.77 -11.68
CA GLU A 68 -1.94 -8.92 -10.29
C GLU A 68 -1.33 -7.62 -9.77
N HIS A 69 -1.61 -7.28 -8.52
CA HIS A 69 -1.20 -6.00 -7.96
C HIS A 69 -1.15 -6.06 -6.44
N LEU A 70 -0.50 -5.05 -5.85
CA LEU A 70 -0.46 -4.85 -4.40
C LEU A 70 -1.60 -3.93 -3.98
N LEU A 71 -2.31 -4.29 -2.92
CA LEU A 71 -3.41 -3.51 -2.36
C LEU A 71 -3.05 -3.05 -0.95
N VAL A 72 -3.09 -1.75 -0.70
CA VAL A 72 -2.86 -1.14 0.62
C VAL A 72 -4.16 -0.58 1.17
N VAL A 73 -4.52 -0.94 2.40
CA VAL A 73 -5.76 -0.52 3.06
C VAL A 73 -5.53 -0.20 4.54
N PRO A 74 -6.38 0.60 5.19
CA PRO A 74 -6.37 0.73 6.65
C PRO A 74 -6.55 -0.64 7.32
N ALA A 75 -5.86 -0.88 8.44
CA ALA A 75 -5.94 -2.16 9.15
C ALA A 75 -7.37 -2.54 9.60
N THR A 76 -8.27 -1.55 9.71
CA THR A 76 -9.68 -1.72 10.06
C THR A 76 -10.57 -2.17 8.89
N TRP A 77 -10.08 -2.23 7.65
CA TRP A 77 -10.90 -2.39 6.43
C TRP A 77 -10.92 -3.80 5.83
N LYS A 78 -10.56 -4.83 6.60
CA LYS A 78 -10.44 -6.22 6.12
C LYS A 78 -11.70 -6.75 5.43
N GLU A 79 -12.89 -6.47 6.00
CA GLU A 79 -14.16 -6.92 5.41
C GLU A 79 -14.42 -6.29 4.05
N ASN A 80 -14.11 -4.99 3.91
CA ASN A 80 -14.32 -4.25 2.67
C ASN A 80 -13.37 -4.72 1.56
N VAL A 81 -12.15 -5.18 1.90
CA VAL A 81 -11.22 -5.80 0.95
C VAL A 81 -11.87 -7.03 0.32
N ALA A 82 -12.41 -7.93 1.13
CA ALA A 82 -13.04 -9.17 0.65
C ALA A 82 -14.21 -8.86 -0.31
N THR A 83 -15.02 -7.84 -0.01
CA THR A 83 -16.10 -7.41 -0.90
C THR A 83 -15.58 -6.86 -2.23
N LYS A 84 -14.55 -6.01 -2.21
CA LYS A 84 -14.04 -5.33 -3.43
C LYS A 84 -13.14 -6.21 -4.29
N THR A 85 -12.58 -7.27 -3.72
CA THR A 85 -11.73 -8.24 -4.41
C THR A 85 -12.46 -9.56 -4.66
N ALA A 86 -13.78 -9.61 -4.50
CA ALA A 86 -14.57 -10.81 -4.69
C ALA A 86 -14.28 -11.48 -6.05
N GLY A 87 -13.94 -12.77 -6.01
CA GLY A 87 -13.54 -13.54 -7.19
C GLY A 87 -12.04 -13.50 -7.53
N ARG A 88 -11.23 -12.72 -6.81
CA ARG A 88 -9.77 -12.68 -6.92
C ARG A 88 -9.14 -13.36 -5.70
N ARG A 89 -7.95 -13.92 -5.86
CA ARG A 89 -7.19 -14.45 -4.72
C ARG A 89 -6.51 -13.28 -4.01
N VAL A 90 -6.62 -13.25 -2.69
CA VAL A 90 -6.00 -12.24 -1.84
C VAL A 90 -5.09 -12.93 -0.84
N LEU A 91 -3.84 -12.49 -0.77
CA LEU A 91 -2.85 -12.96 0.21
C LEU A 91 -2.42 -11.78 1.09
N ALA A 92 -2.55 -11.91 2.40
CA ALA A 92 -2.02 -10.93 3.34
C ALA A 92 -0.50 -11.01 3.36
N LEU A 93 0.17 -9.88 3.08
CA LEU A 93 1.63 -9.81 3.05
C LEU A 93 2.18 -9.25 4.37
N GLY A 94 1.44 -8.36 5.03
CA GLY A 94 1.83 -7.84 6.33
C GLY A 94 1.03 -6.62 6.77
N HIS A 95 1.50 -6.05 7.86
CA HIS A 95 0.93 -4.89 8.52
C HIS A 95 2.03 -3.87 8.79
N ASN A 96 1.82 -2.62 8.41
CA ASN A 96 2.71 -1.51 8.72
C ASN A 96 2.18 -0.73 9.92
N GLY A 97 2.73 -1.02 11.11
CA GLY A 97 2.35 -0.36 12.36
C GLY A 97 2.47 1.17 12.37
N PRO A 98 3.51 1.77 11.77
CA PRO A 98 3.63 3.24 11.74
C PRO A 98 2.53 3.98 10.97
N GLN A 99 2.02 3.38 9.89
CA GLN A 99 0.94 3.96 9.06
C GLN A 99 -0.44 3.37 9.36
N ASP A 100 -0.52 2.35 10.21
CA ASP A 100 -1.74 1.58 10.55
C ASP A 100 -2.48 1.04 9.32
N VAL A 101 -1.69 0.47 8.39
CA VAL A 101 -2.22 -0.11 7.14
C VAL A 101 -1.81 -1.57 7.00
N ASP A 102 -2.72 -2.35 6.43
CA ASP A 102 -2.46 -3.70 5.97
C ASP A 102 -2.20 -3.67 4.45
N TYR A 103 -1.31 -4.54 3.99
CA TYR A 103 -1.03 -4.69 2.57
C TYR A 103 -1.15 -6.15 2.12
N TYR A 104 -1.69 -6.30 0.92
CA TYR A 104 -2.11 -7.56 0.35
C TYR A 104 -1.59 -7.70 -1.08
N TRP A 105 -1.34 -8.93 -1.51
CA TRP A 105 -1.25 -9.25 -2.92
C TRP A 105 -2.62 -9.70 -3.41
N VAL A 106 -3.04 -9.19 -4.57
CA VAL A 106 -4.31 -9.52 -5.21
C VAL A 106 -4.00 -10.09 -6.59
N SER A 107 -4.52 -11.29 -6.88
CA SER A 107 -4.31 -11.93 -8.18
C SER A 107 -4.94 -11.15 -9.32
N ALA A 108 -4.49 -11.37 -10.55
CA ALA A 108 -5.23 -10.96 -11.74
C ALA A 108 -6.68 -11.45 -11.69
N VAL A 109 -7.59 -10.73 -12.37
CA VAL A 109 -8.91 -11.27 -12.66
C VAL A 109 -8.73 -12.58 -13.40
N SER A 110 -9.21 -13.68 -12.81
CA SER A 110 -9.27 -14.94 -13.53
C SER A 110 -10.28 -14.75 -14.67
N ALA A 111 -9.79 -14.60 -15.90
CA ALA A 111 -10.65 -14.77 -17.05
C ALA A 111 -11.18 -16.20 -16.97
N ALA A 112 -12.47 -16.36 -16.72
CA ALA A 112 -13.14 -17.62 -16.97
C ALA A 112 -12.88 -17.94 -18.45
N ARG A 113 -12.07 -18.98 -18.69
CA ARG A 113 -11.98 -19.61 -20.01
C ARG A 113 -13.26 -20.38 -20.28
#